data_AF-A0A168KMH4-F1
#
_entry.id   AF-A0A168KMH4-F1
#
_cell.length_a   1.000
_cell.length_b   1.000
_cell.length_c   1.000
_cell.angle_alpha   90.00
_cell.angle_beta   90.00
_cell.angle_gamma   90.00
#
_symmetry.space_group_name_H-M   'P 1'
#
loop_
_entity.id
_entity.type
_entity.pdbx_description
1 polymer ?
#
loop_
_entity_poly.entity_id
_entity_poly.type
_entity_poly.pdbx_seq_one_letter_code
_entity_poly.pdbx_strand_id
1 'polypeptide(L)'
;MTRFSTNEKIQAVMRYKKGSDSLKTIAKSIYLHHSVFSNWIRQYEHHGEEAFKKGCTSYSVQIKLDVLNYMNKFGTSAREKEFESIAHFKQELSKYIDYYNNKRIKAKLKGLSPVQYRTQAKQVA
;
A
#
# COMPACT_ATOMS: atom_id res chain seq x y z
N MET A 1 6.92 -0.27 13.67
CA MET A 1 8.00 -1.20 13.22
C MET A 1 7.40 -2.59 13.18
N THR A 2 7.59 -3.34 12.09
CA THR A 2 7.03 -4.71 11.98
C THR A 2 8.02 -5.68 12.61
N ARG A 3 7.53 -6.56 13.50
CA ARG A 3 8.32 -7.55 14.26
C ARG A 3 9.12 -8.54 13.39
N PHE A 4 8.73 -8.72 12.12
CA PHE A 4 9.40 -9.59 11.15
C PHE A 4 9.62 -8.84 9.84
N SER A 5 10.81 -8.96 9.27
CA SER A 5 11.19 -8.49 7.93
C SER A 5 10.58 -9.37 6.84
N THR A 6 10.51 -8.84 5.61
CA THR A 6 10.03 -9.57 4.43
C THR A 6 10.83 -10.85 4.21
N ASN A 7 12.15 -10.80 4.33
CA ASN A 7 13.01 -11.96 4.11
C ASN A 7 12.77 -13.06 5.16
N GLU A 8 12.64 -12.70 6.44
CA GLU A 8 12.35 -13.67 7.51
C GLU A 8 11.02 -14.42 7.25
N LYS A 9 10.01 -13.72 6.74
CA LYS A 9 8.73 -14.35 6.35
C LYS A 9 8.89 -15.32 5.18
N ILE A 10 9.61 -14.91 4.13
CA ILE A 10 9.84 -15.74 2.94
C ILE A 10 10.63 -17.00 3.33
N GLN A 11 11.69 -16.87 4.12
CA GLN A 11 12.50 -18.01 4.58
C GLN A 11 11.67 -19.02 5.38
N ALA A 12 10.80 -18.55 6.27
CA ALA A 12 9.91 -19.42 7.04
C ALA A 12 8.93 -20.20 6.13
N VAL A 13 8.33 -19.53 5.14
CA VAL A 13 7.42 -20.18 4.17
C VAL A 13 8.17 -21.16 3.26
N MET A 14 9.37 -20.82 2.79
CA MET A 14 10.19 -21.73 1.97
C MET A 14 10.59 -22.99 2.74
N ARG A 15 10.95 -22.86 4.02
CA ARG A 15 11.21 -24.00 4.92
C ARG A 15 10.00 -24.93 5.02
N TYR A 16 8.79 -24.38 5.08
CA TYR A 16 7.55 -25.18 5.06
C TYR A 16 7.35 -25.88 3.70
N LYS A 17 7.50 -25.17 2.57
CA LYS A 17 7.31 -25.75 1.23
C LYS A 17 8.33 -26.83 0.88
N LYS A 18 9.53 -26.77 1.43
CA LYS A 18 10.57 -27.81 1.26
C LYS A 18 10.21 -29.12 2.00
N GLY A 19 9.21 -29.09 2.88
CA GLY A 19 8.77 -30.26 3.64
C GLY A 19 9.72 -30.69 4.75
N SER A 20 10.71 -29.86 5.11
CA SER A 20 11.70 -30.20 6.14
C SER A 20 11.12 -30.18 7.56
N ASP A 21 10.09 -29.36 7.80
CA ASP A 21 9.50 -29.17 9.11
C ASP A 21 7.99 -28.93 9.03
N SER A 22 7.27 -29.36 10.07
CA SER A 22 5.84 -29.09 10.19
C SER A 22 5.55 -27.62 10.45
N LEU A 23 4.35 -27.17 10.08
CA LEU A 23 3.84 -25.82 10.34
C LEU A 23 3.98 -25.42 11.82
N LYS A 24 3.65 -26.33 12.75
CA LYS A 24 3.75 -26.09 14.20
C LYS A 24 5.20 -25.96 14.65
N THR A 25 6.11 -26.78 14.11
CA THR A 25 7.55 -26.74 14.42
C THR A 25 8.18 -25.41 13.98
N ILE A 26 7.90 -24.99 12.74
CA ILE A 26 8.42 -23.74 12.20
C ILE A 26 7.87 -22.55 13.00
N ALA A 27 6.56 -22.48 13.21
CA ALA A 27 5.92 -21.40 13.96
C ALA A 27 6.51 -21.26 15.38
N LYS A 28 6.70 -22.39 16.09
CA LYS A 28 7.31 -22.40 17.43
C LYS A 28 8.76 -21.88 17.38
N SER A 29 9.55 -22.25 16.37
CA SER A 29 10.95 -21.82 16.24
C SER A 29 11.13 -20.31 16.03
N ILE A 30 10.13 -19.64 15.45
CA ILE A 30 10.11 -18.18 15.25
C ILE A 30 9.25 -17.45 16.30
N TYR A 31 8.88 -18.14 17.39
CA TYR A 31 8.02 -17.62 18.46
C TYR A 31 6.70 -17.02 17.94
N LEU A 32 6.11 -17.67 16.95
CA LEU A 32 4.87 -17.28 16.29
C LEU A 32 3.78 -18.31 16.58
N HIS A 33 2.55 -17.83 16.79
CA HIS A 33 1.41 -18.73 16.88
C HIS A 33 1.14 -19.37 15.51
N HIS A 34 0.86 -20.67 15.49
CA HIS A 34 0.70 -21.45 14.26
C HIS A 34 -0.36 -20.89 13.29
N SER A 35 -1.44 -20.29 13.81
CA SER A 35 -2.47 -19.64 12.97
C SER A 35 -1.94 -18.45 12.16
N VAL A 36 -1.00 -17.68 12.71
CA VAL A 36 -0.39 -16.55 12.01
C VAL A 36 0.53 -17.06 10.91
N PHE A 37 1.26 -18.13 11.17
CA PHE A 37 2.11 -18.76 10.17
C PHE A 37 1.29 -19.41 9.03
N SER A 38 0.15 -20.04 9.36
CA SER A 38 -0.81 -20.54 8.36
C SER A 38 -1.33 -19.41 7.46
N ASN A 39 -1.64 -18.25 8.04
CA ASN A 39 -2.05 -17.08 7.26
C ASN A 39 -0.92 -16.56 6.34
N TRP A 40 0.35 -16.64 6.76
CA TRP A 40 1.48 -16.29 5.90
C TRP A 40 1.59 -17.24 4.71
N ILE A 41 1.45 -18.54 4.93
CA ILE A 41 1.46 -19.54 3.85
C ILE A 41 0.34 -19.24 2.85
N ARG A 42 -0.89 -19.02 3.32
CA ARG A 42 -2.03 -18.68 2.46
C ARG A 42 -1.79 -17.41 1.64
N GLN A 43 -1.24 -16.36 2.26
CA GLN A 43 -0.94 -15.12 1.55
C GLN A 43 0.12 -15.32 0.47
N TYR A 44 1.14 -16.11 0.75
CA TYR A 44 2.21 -16.46 -0.19
C TYR A 44 1.70 -17.36 -1.33
N GLU A 45 0.79 -18.28 -1.07
CA GLU A 45 0.16 -19.11 -2.11
C GLU A 45 -0.62 -18.25 -3.12
N HIS A 46 -1.29 -17.20 -2.65
CA HIS A 46 -2.06 -16.30 -3.52
C HIS A 46 -1.22 -15.23 -4.24
N HIS A 47 -0.19 -14.67 -3.59
CA HIS A 47 0.53 -13.48 -4.12
C HIS A 47 2.04 -13.66 -4.25
N GLY A 48 2.59 -14.85 -3.96
CA GLY A 48 4.03 -15.09 -3.96
C GLY A 48 4.78 -14.22 -2.94
N GLU A 49 6.04 -13.90 -3.24
CA GLU A 49 6.89 -13.04 -2.39
C GLU A 49 6.34 -11.62 -2.22
N GLU A 50 5.54 -11.13 -3.20
CA GLU A 50 4.88 -9.82 -3.14
C GLU A 50 3.94 -9.70 -1.93
N ALA A 51 3.39 -10.82 -1.43
CA ALA A 51 2.57 -10.88 -0.21
C ALA A 51 3.26 -10.22 1.00
N PHE A 52 4.58 -10.29 1.05
CA PHE A 52 5.37 -9.85 2.19
C PHE A 52 6.15 -8.57 1.94
N LYS A 53 6.15 -8.06 0.70
CA LYS A 53 6.72 -6.74 0.44
C LYS A 53 5.89 -5.72 1.19
N LYS A 54 6.55 -4.94 2.05
CA LYS A 54 5.92 -3.86 2.80
C LYS A 54 5.33 -2.89 1.78
N GLY A 55 4.01 -2.93 1.62
CA GLY A 55 3.28 -2.01 0.77
C GLY A 55 3.46 -0.59 1.27
N CYS A 56 4.42 0.14 0.69
CA CYS A 56 4.03 1.43 0.19
C CYS A 56 3.12 1.09 -0.98
N THR A 57 1.80 1.16 -0.82
CA THR A 57 0.88 1.22 -1.96
C THR A 57 1.07 2.56 -2.65
N SER A 58 2.29 2.81 -3.13
CA SER A 58 2.60 3.80 -4.12
C SER A 58 2.19 3.18 -5.44
N TYR A 59 0.88 3.14 -5.69
CA TYR A 59 0.38 2.95 -7.04
C TYR A 59 1.10 3.97 -7.92
N SER A 60 1.69 3.51 -9.02
CA SER A 60 2.31 4.39 -9.99
C SER A 60 1.27 5.42 -10.46
N VAL A 61 1.75 6.58 -10.93
CA VAL A 61 0.86 7.59 -11.52
C VAL A 61 0.01 6.96 -12.62
N GLN A 62 0.58 6.02 -13.38
CA GLN A 62 -0.11 5.27 -14.42
C GLN A 62 -1.27 4.42 -13.87
N ILE A 63 -1.05 3.61 -12.81
CA ILE A 63 -2.14 2.79 -12.24
C ILE A 63 -3.26 3.66 -11.68
N LYS A 64 -2.92 4.78 -11.04
CA LYS A 64 -3.94 5.74 -10.57
C LYS A 64 -4.71 6.36 -11.74
N LEU A 65 -4.02 6.68 -12.83
CA LEU A 65 -4.62 7.22 -14.04
C LEU A 65 -5.53 6.19 -14.72
N ASP A 66 -5.11 4.92 -14.77
CA ASP A 66 -5.89 3.82 -15.36
C ASP A 66 -7.15 3.54 -14.55
N VAL A 67 -7.08 3.57 -13.22
CA VAL A 67 -8.26 3.44 -12.35
C VAL A 67 -9.22 4.61 -12.57
N LEU A 68 -8.72 5.84 -12.69
CA LEU A 68 -9.57 7.01 -12.96
C LEU A 68 -10.19 6.95 -14.36
N ASN A 69 -9.44 6.54 -15.38
CA ASN A 69 -9.94 6.34 -16.74
C ASN A 69 -10.99 5.22 -16.79
N TYR A 70 -10.78 4.13 -16.06
CA TYR A 70 -11.75 3.05 -15.91
C TYR A 70 -13.03 3.54 -15.23
N MET A 71 -12.91 4.27 -14.11
CA MET A 71 -14.06 4.84 -13.41
C MET A 71 -14.85 5.82 -14.30
N ASN A 72 -14.17 6.62 -15.12
CA ASN A 72 -14.80 7.53 -16.08
C ASN A 72 -15.47 6.79 -17.24
N LYS A 73 -14.85 5.71 -17.75
CA LYS A 73 -15.38 4.91 -18.86
C LYS A 73 -16.61 4.08 -18.45
N PHE A 74 -16.63 3.60 -17.22
CA PHE A 74 -17.63 2.64 -16.75
C PHE A 74 -18.58 3.20 -15.66
N GLY A 75 -18.41 4.46 -15.25
CA GLY A 75 -19.30 5.11 -14.29
C GLY A 75 -19.33 4.45 -12.90
N THR A 76 -18.23 3.81 -12.48
CA THR A 76 -18.23 2.88 -11.33
C THR A 76 -18.04 3.52 -9.95
N SER A 77 -18.12 4.86 -9.83
CA SER A 77 -17.94 5.56 -8.55
C SER A 77 -19.24 5.58 -7.72
N ALA A 78 -19.19 5.11 -6.47
CA ALA A 78 -20.27 5.22 -5.48
C ALA A 78 -20.56 6.67 -5.00
N ARG A 79 -19.86 7.68 -5.52
CA ARG A 79 -20.17 9.11 -5.32
C ARG A 79 -19.98 9.84 -6.64
N GLU A 80 -21.09 10.37 -7.13
CA GLU A 80 -21.28 11.01 -8.41
C GLU A 80 -20.43 12.30 -8.51
N LYS A 81 -19.42 12.28 -9.37
CA LYS A 81 -18.95 13.48 -10.03
C LYS A 81 -18.72 13.11 -11.48
N GLU A 82 -19.71 13.39 -12.31
CA GLU A 82 -19.60 13.22 -13.75
C GLU A 82 -18.62 14.27 -14.28
N PHE A 83 -17.67 13.86 -15.11
CA PHE A 83 -16.76 14.78 -15.78
C PHE A 83 -17.27 15.03 -17.20
N GLU A 84 -17.57 16.28 -17.51
CA GLU A 84 -18.07 16.69 -18.84
C GLU A 84 -17.13 16.36 -20.01
N SER A 85 -15.82 16.20 -19.75
CA SER A 85 -14.83 15.80 -20.76
C SER A 85 -13.50 15.35 -20.13
N ILE A 86 -12.62 14.73 -20.93
CA ILE A 86 -11.23 14.41 -20.53
C ILE A 86 -10.46 15.68 -20.13
N ALA A 87 -10.71 16.80 -20.81
CA ALA A 87 -10.07 18.08 -20.49
C ALA A 87 -10.54 18.59 -19.11
N HIS A 88 -11.84 18.55 -18.84
CA HIS A 88 -12.42 18.90 -17.55
C HIS A 88 -11.89 18.00 -16.43
N PHE A 89 -11.79 16.70 -16.67
CA PHE A 89 -11.19 15.75 -15.73
C PHE A 89 -9.72 16.08 -15.41
N LYS A 90 -8.89 16.34 -16.43
CA LYS A 90 -7.48 16.73 -16.22
C LYS A 90 -7.35 18.01 -15.39
N GLN A 91 -8.24 18.97 -15.64
CA GLN A 91 -8.29 20.22 -14.89
C GLN A 91 -8.67 19.98 -13.42
N GLU A 92 -9.73 19.22 -13.15
CA GLU A 92 -10.16 18.88 -11.79
C GLU A 92 -9.11 18.05 -11.04
N LEU A 93 -8.43 17.13 -11.74
CA LEU A 93 -7.32 16.35 -11.18
C LEU A 93 -6.14 17.25 -10.78
N SER A 94 -5.77 18.21 -11.64
CA SER A 94 -4.72 19.18 -11.33
C SER A 94 -5.07 20.01 -10.09
N LYS A 95 -6.30 20.53 -10.00
CA LYS A 95 -6.81 21.25 -8.83
C LYS A 95 -6.76 20.40 -7.57
N TYR A 96 -7.14 19.13 -7.66
CA TYR A 96 -7.10 18.21 -6.52
C TYR A 96 -5.67 17.94 -6.05
N ILE A 97 -4.73 17.74 -6.98
CA ILE A 97 -3.31 17.54 -6.66
C ILE A 97 -2.73 18.77 -5.96
N ASP A 98 -3.03 19.97 -6.46
CA ASP A 98 -2.61 21.23 -5.83
C ASP A 98 -3.17 21.36 -4.41
N TYR A 99 -4.49 21.18 -4.25
CA TYR A 99 -5.12 21.17 -2.93
C TYR A 99 -4.45 20.16 -1.99
N TYR A 100 -4.27 18.92 -2.44
CA TYR A 100 -3.74 17.85 -1.62
C TYR A 100 -2.30 18.12 -1.18
N ASN A 101 -1.47 18.70 -2.04
CA ASN A 101 -0.06 18.95 -1.72
C ASN A 101 0.17 20.24 -0.94
N ASN A 102 -0.58 21.30 -1.27
CA ASN A 102 -0.25 22.66 -0.84
C ASN A 102 -1.24 23.23 0.19
N LYS A 103 -2.50 22.76 0.20
CA LYS A 103 -3.58 23.40 0.99
C LYS A 103 -4.22 22.49 2.02
N ARG A 104 -4.06 21.17 1.89
CA ARG A 104 -4.68 20.20 2.78
C ARG A 104 -4.11 20.30 4.20
N ILE A 105 -4.95 20.67 5.15
CA ILE A 105 -4.60 20.68 6.57
C ILE A 105 -5.02 19.36 7.20
N LYS A 106 -4.10 18.74 7.93
CA LYS A 106 -4.37 17.54 8.73
C LYS A 106 -3.82 17.76 10.13
N ALA A 107 -4.58 17.38 11.16
CA ALA A 107 -4.18 17.57 12.56
C ALA A 107 -2.75 17.06 12.86
N LYS A 108 -2.38 15.91 12.30
CA LYS A 108 -1.03 15.31 12.43
C LYS A 108 0.10 16.17 11.84
N LEU A 109 -0.19 17.04 10.89
CA LEU A 109 0.81 17.89 10.23
C LEU A 109 1.02 19.22 10.95
N LYS A 110 0.39 19.43 12.12
CA LYS A 110 0.58 20.63 12.96
C LYS A 110 0.38 21.95 12.19
N GLY A 111 -0.62 21.99 11.31
CA GLY A 111 -0.93 23.17 10.49
C GLY A 111 -0.12 23.30 9.18
N LEU A 112 0.86 22.44 8.94
CA LEU A 112 1.66 22.46 7.71
C LEU A 112 0.93 21.74 6.57
N SER A 113 1.15 22.21 5.35
CA SER A 113 0.77 21.45 4.15
C SER A 113 1.65 20.22 3.99
N PRO A 114 1.20 19.18 3.25
CA PRO A 114 2.00 17.98 3.02
C PRO A 114 3.36 18.25 2.38
N VAL A 115 3.49 19.26 1.50
CA VAL A 115 4.79 19.62 0.93
C VAL A 115 5.70 20.27 1.97
N GLN A 116 5.19 21.21 2.77
CA GLN A 116 5.96 21.88 3.82
C GLN A 116 6.44 20.89 4.88
N TYR A 117 5.57 19.98 5.31
CA TYR A 117 5.93 18.93 6.26
C TYR A 117 7.07 18.04 5.75
N ARG A 118 7.05 17.67 4.45
CA ARG A 118 8.14 16.87 3.84
C ARG A 118 9.44 17.65 3.74
N THR A 119 9.39 18.93 3.39
CA THR A 119 10.59 19.79 3.30
C THR A 119 11.23 19.96 4.68
N GLN A 120 10.41 20.24 5.71
CA GLN A 120 10.92 20.37 7.08
C GLN A 120 11.53 19.07 7.58
N ALA A 121 10.88 17.93 7.35
CA ALA A 121 11.41 16.63 7.75
C ALA A 121 12.76 16.27 7.10
N LYS A 122 13.04 16.80 5.90
CA LYS A 122 14.32 16.63 5.21
C LYS A 122 15.44 17.55 5.71
N GLN A 123 15.10 18.69 6.29
CA GLN A 123 16.08 19.65 6.81
C GLN A 123 16.53 19.32 8.25
N VAL A 124 15.75 18.51 8.96
CA VAL A 124 16.01 18.10 10.35
C VAL A 124 16.76 16.75 10.42
N ALA A 125 16.90 16.06 9.28
CA ALA A 125 17.62 14.79 9.14
C ALA A 125 19.06 15.03 8.70
#